data_AF-A0A353G503-F1
#
_entry.id   AF-A0A353G503-F1
#
_cell.length_a   1.000
_cell.length_b   1.000
_cell.length_c   1.000
_cell.angle_alpha   90.00
_cell.angle_beta   90.00
_cell.angle_gamma   90.00
#
_symmetry.space_group_name_H-M   'P 1'
#
loop_
_entity.id
_entity.type
_entity.pdbx_description
1 polymer ?
#
loop_
_entity_poly.entity_id
_entity_poly.type
_entity_poly.pdbx_seq_one_letter_code
_entity_poly.pdbx_strand_id
1 'polypeptide(L)'
;MMNENTGNVQNPHNPSMVADMAAAELRQLCTVLCDRLNTPQPKDNDKELRQNITDIAVKMLLLTAHCEGEVSPIPALLAQADGDCASRSNLLAALRLAAPNLLEAGRVPSQNSERR
;
A
#
# COMPACT_ATOMS: atom_id res chain seq x y z
N MET A 1 -21.78 44.33 -12.10
CA MET A 1 -21.88 43.50 -10.89
C MET A 1 -20.89 42.36 -11.07
N MET A 2 -19.78 42.40 -10.33
CA MET A 2 -18.76 41.36 -10.31
C MET A 2 -19.16 40.35 -9.23
N ASN A 3 -19.51 39.14 -9.62
CA ASN A 3 -19.75 38.06 -8.66
C ASN A 3 -18.50 37.20 -8.61
N GLU A 4 -17.62 37.52 -7.66
CA GLU A 4 -16.50 36.69 -7.26
C GLU A 4 -17.06 35.47 -6.53
N ASN A 5 -17.05 34.31 -7.19
CA ASN A 5 -17.36 33.03 -6.58
C ASN A 5 -16.13 32.52 -5.81
N THR A 6 -15.81 33.17 -4.70
CA THR A 6 -14.78 32.75 -3.73
C THR A 6 -15.43 31.85 -2.69
N GLY A 7 -15.69 30.61 -3.08
CA GLY A 7 -16.21 29.62 -2.15
C GLY A 7 -15.94 28.22 -2.66
N ASN A 8 -14.82 27.65 -2.22
CA ASN A 8 -14.66 26.25 -1.77
C ASN A 8 -13.19 25.80 -1.89
N VAL A 9 -12.31 26.41 -1.09
CA VAL A 9 -10.97 25.86 -0.82
C VAL A 9 -11.01 25.42 0.63
N GLN A 10 -10.57 24.19 0.91
CA GLN A 10 -10.59 23.52 2.22
C GLN A 10 -11.92 22.83 2.61
N ASN A 11 -12.23 21.73 1.92
CA ASN A 11 -12.86 20.60 2.60
C ASN A 11 -11.78 19.54 2.90
N PRO A 12 -11.39 19.30 4.17
CA PRO A 12 -10.38 18.30 4.56
C PRO A 12 -10.84 16.83 4.39
N HIS A 13 -12.00 16.61 3.75
CA HIS A 13 -12.57 15.29 3.48
C HIS A 13 -12.55 14.90 2.00
N ASN A 14 -11.66 15.50 1.19
CA ASN A 14 -11.52 15.14 -0.21
C ASN A 14 -10.55 13.95 -0.34
N PRO A 15 -11.00 12.73 -0.72
CA PRO A 15 -10.14 11.55 -0.81
C PRO A 15 -8.95 11.73 -1.76
N SER A 16 -9.10 12.57 -2.79
CA SER A 16 -8.00 12.93 -3.69
C SER A 16 -6.84 13.64 -2.98
N MET A 17 -7.13 14.55 -2.05
CA MET A 17 -6.07 15.29 -1.33
C MET A 17 -5.30 14.37 -0.38
N VAL A 18 -5.98 13.39 0.22
CA VAL A 18 -5.36 12.39 1.09
C VAL A 18 -4.44 11.47 0.29
N ALA A 19 -4.87 11.02 -0.89
CA ALA A 19 -4.04 10.21 -1.79
C ALA A 19 -2.79 10.98 -2.27
N ASP A 20 -2.94 12.26 -2.59
CA ASP A 20 -1.82 13.12 -3.01
C ASP A 20 -0.79 13.32 -1.89
N MET A 21 -1.26 13.51 -0.65
CA MET A 21 -0.38 13.60 0.52
C MET A 21 0.37 12.28 0.76
N ALA A 22 -0.32 11.15 0.69
CA ALA A 22 0.31 9.83 0.81
C ALA A 22 1.34 9.57 -0.31
N ALA A 23 1.05 10.01 -1.54
CA ALA A 23 1.99 9.93 -2.66
C ALA A 23 3.23 10.82 -2.46
N ALA A 24 3.06 12.01 -1.84
CA ALA A 24 4.19 12.87 -1.50
C ALA A 24 5.06 12.26 -0.39
N GLU A 25 4.44 11.69 0.66
CA GLU A 25 5.16 10.98 1.73
C GLU A 25 5.96 9.80 1.18
N LEU A 26 5.35 8.98 0.32
CA LEU A 26 6.02 7.86 -0.33
C LEU A 26 7.23 8.30 -1.16
N ARG A 27 7.10 9.39 -1.92
CA ARG A 27 8.24 9.96 -2.66
C ARG A 27 9.37 10.36 -1.73
N GLN A 28 9.06 11.00 -0.60
CA GLN A 28 10.06 11.35 0.40
C GLN A 28 10.75 10.12 1.01
N LEU A 29 9.98 9.09 1.36
CA LEU A 29 10.52 7.83 1.89
C LEU A 29 11.43 7.13 0.89
N CYS A 30 11.05 7.10 -0.39
CA CYS A 30 11.88 6.55 -1.46
C CYS A 30 13.19 7.33 -1.64
N THR A 31 13.16 8.67 -1.59
CA THR A 31 14.38 9.49 -1.63
C THR A 31 15.32 9.13 -0.48
N VAL A 32 14.80 9.07 0.75
CA VAL A 32 15.59 8.70 1.94
C VAL A 32 16.16 7.28 1.81
N LEU A 33 15.38 6.32 1.30
CA LEU A 33 15.85 4.97 1.05
C LEU A 33 16.99 4.95 0.01
N CYS A 34 16.84 5.68 -1.09
CA CYS A 34 17.89 5.79 -2.12
C CYS A 34 19.18 6.39 -1.55
N ASP A 35 19.08 7.47 -0.76
CA ASP A 35 20.24 8.06 -0.08
C ASP A 35 20.91 7.03 0.83
N ARG A 36 20.11 6.31 1.62
CA ARG A 36 20.60 5.25 2.51
C ARG A 36 21.31 4.12 1.75
N LEU A 37 20.76 3.67 0.62
CA LEU A 37 21.37 2.63 -0.22
C LEU A 37 22.69 3.06 -0.86
N ASN A 38 22.84 4.36 -1.16
CA ASN A 38 24.06 4.92 -1.72
C ASN A 38 25.13 5.21 -0.66
N THR A 39 24.75 5.32 0.61
CA THR A 39 25.72 5.45 1.71
C THR A 39 26.35 4.10 2.07
N PRO A 40 27.67 4.02 2.28
CA PRO A 40 28.30 2.81 2.81
C PRO A 40 27.77 2.53 4.22
N GLN A 41 27.09 1.40 4.41
CA GLN A 41 26.49 1.02 5.68
C GLN A 41 27.26 -0.15 6.32
N PRO A 42 27.38 -0.19 7.65
CA PRO A 42 27.86 -1.38 8.35
C PRO A 42 26.90 -2.55 8.11
N LYS A 43 27.45 -3.77 8.03
CA LYS A 43 26.70 -4.99 7.69
C LYS A 43 25.52 -5.30 8.63
N ASP A 44 25.51 -4.73 9.83
CA ASP A 44 24.48 -4.95 10.85
C ASP A 44 23.16 -4.20 10.58
N ASN A 45 23.13 -3.25 9.63
CA ASN A 45 21.94 -2.44 9.31
C ASN A 45 20.97 -3.08 8.30
N ASP A 46 21.28 -4.29 7.83
CA ASP A 46 20.55 -5.01 6.79
C ASP A 46 19.10 -5.37 7.21
N LYS A 47 18.86 -5.66 8.49
CA LYS A 47 17.50 -5.90 9.01
C LYS A 47 16.63 -4.65 8.93
N GLU A 48 17.17 -3.50 9.33
CA GLU A 48 16.45 -2.23 9.33
C GLU A 48 16.18 -1.75 7.90
N LEU A 49 17.14 -1.96 6.99
CA LEU A 49 16.96 -1.70 5.56
C LEU A 49 15.81 -2.53 4.98
N ARG A 50 15.78 -3.85 5.24
CA ARG A 50 14.67 -4.72 4.82
C ARG A 50 13.32 -4.27 5.38
N GLN A 51 13.30 -3.82 6.64
CA GLN A 51 12.07 -3.30 7.23
C GLN A 51 11.60 -2.03 6.50
N ASN A 52 12.50 -1.08 6.23
CA ASN A 52 12.17 0.14 5.51
C ASN A 52 11.64 -0.13 4.09
N ILE A 53 12.25 -1.07 3.37
CA ILE A 53 11.77 -1.55 2.06
C ILE A 53 10.37 -2.15 2.18
N THR A 54 10.14 -2.97 3.22
CA THR A 54 8.83 -3.59 3.47
C THR A 54 7.77 -2.52 3.73
N ASP A 55 8.05 -1.53 4.57
CA ASP A 55 7.12 -0.45 4.91
C ASP A 55 6.75 0.40 3.69
N ILE A 56 7.73 0.71 2.83
CA ILE A 56 7.49 1.43 1.56
C ILE A 56 6.62 0.58 0.64
N ALA A 57 6.92 -0.71 0.47
CA ALA A 57 6.13 -1.59 -0.38
C ALA A 57 4.67 -1.73 0.10
N VAL A 58 4.44 -1.84 1.42
CA VAL A 58 3.10 -1.83 2.01
C VAL A 58 2.36 -0.55 1.63
N LYS A 59 2.98 0.61 1.88
CA LYS A 59 2.36 1.91 1.60
C LYS A 59 2.05 2.09 0.10
N MET A 60 2.95 1.65 -0.78
CA MET A 60 2.72 1.67 -2.23
C MET A 60 1.53 0.82 -2.63
N LEU A 61 1.45 -0.43 -2.16
CA LEU A 61 0.33 -1.32 -2.48
C LEU A 61 -1.01 -0.75 -1.99
N LEU A 62 -1.03 -0.15 -0.80
CA LEU A 62 -2.23 0.49 -0.26
C LEU A 62 -2.65 1.71 -1.06
N LEU A 63 -1.70 2.57 -1.42
CA LEU A 63 -1.98 3.74 -2.25
C LEU A 63 -2.49 3.31 -3.63
N THR A 64 -1.85 2.32 -4.26
CA THR A 64 -2.28 1.81 -5.57
C THR A 64 -3.67 1.21 -5.51
N ALA A 65 -3.96 0.34 -4.52
CA ALA A 65 -5.29 -0.23 -4.38
C ALA A 65 -6.35 0.84 -4.09
N HIS A 66 -6.01 1.88 -3.32
CA HIS A 66 -6.90 3.00 -3.07
C HIS A 66 -7.18 3.81 -4.34
N CYS A 67 -6.15 4.13 -5.13
CA CYS A 67 -6.28 4.88 -6.37
C CYS A 67 -7.05 4.11 -7.46
N GLU A 68 -6.86 2.79 -7.53
CA GLU A 68 -7.57 1.92 -8.46
C GLU A 68 -9.01 1.63 -8.02
N GLY A 69 -9.30 1.69 -6.72
CA GLY A 69 -10.63 1.43 -6.17
C GLY A 69 -11.06 -0.02 -6.33
N GLU A 70 -12.36 -0.25 -6.54
CA GLU A 70 -12.95 -1.61 -6.58
C GLU A 70 -12.44 -2.50 -7.71
N VAL A 71 -11.89 -1.90 -8.78
CA VAL A 71 -11.34 -2.65 -9.91
C VAL A 71 -9.89 -3.08 -9.71
N SER A 72 -9.28 -2.73 -8.57
CA SER A 72 -7.90 -3.10 -8.27
C SER A 72 -7.73 -4.62 -8.25
N PRO A 73 -6.74 -5.18 -8.97
CA PRO A 73 -6.42 -6.61 -8.89
C PRO A 73 -5.64 -6.95 -7.61
N ILE A 74 -5.14 -5.96 -6.86
CA ILE A 74 -4.26 -6.15 -5.70
C ILE A 74 -4.89 -7.06 -4.64
N PRO A 75 -6.15 -6.86 -4.20
CA PRO A 75 -6.80 -7.76 -3.25
C PRO A 75 -6.75 -9.23 -3.68
N ALA A 76 -7.12 -9.52 -4.93
CA ALA A 76 -7.16 -10.87 -5.47
C ALA A 76 -5.76 -11.50 -5.61
N LEU A 77 -4.74 -10.71 -5.96
CA LEU A 77 -3.35 -11.17 -6.02
C LEU A 77 -2.81 -11.51 -4.63
N LEU A 78 -3.14 -10.71 -3.61
CA LEU A 78 -2.70 -10.95 -2.24
C LEU A 78 -3.38 -12.18 -1.63
N ALA A 79 -4.65 -12.43 -1.92
CA ALA A 79 -5.37 -13.62 -1.47
C ALA A 79 -4.75 -14.92 -2.03
N GLN A 80 -4.25 -14.90 -3.27
CA GLN A 80 -3.55 -16.05 -3.88
C GLN A 80 -2.15 -16.27 -3.30
N ALA A 81 -1.49 -15.20 -2.85
CA ALA A 81 -0.14 -15.26 -2.29
C ALA A 81 -0.09 -15.91 -0.88
N ASP A 82 -1.24 -16.05 -0.21
CA ASP A 82 -1.35 -16.60 1.15
C ASP A 82 -0.98 -18.11 1.23
N GLY A 83 -1.10 -18.84 0.11
CA GLY A 83 -0.89 -20.30 0.07
C GLY A 83 0.55 -20.78 -0.09
N ASP A 84 1.52 -19.88 -0.36
CA ASP A 84 2.89 -20.26 -0.72
C ASP A 84 3.90 -19.46 0.13
N CYS A 85 4.01 -19.84 1.42
CA CYS A 85 4.69 -19.03 2.43
C CYS A 85 5.67 -19.83 3.30
N ALA A 86 6.93 -19.90 2.86
CA ALA A 86 8.07 -20.13 3.76
C ALA A 86 9.09 -18.97 3.72
N SER A 87 9.16 -18.20 2.62
CA SER A 87 10.16 -17.12 2.46
C SER A 87 9.58 -15.72 2.19
N ARG A 88 8.25 -15.55 2.09
CA ARG A 88 7.57 -14.28 1.79
C ARG A 88 6.91 -13.59 3.00
N SER A 89 7.23 -14.06 4.20
CA SER A 89 6.48 -13.78 5.44
C SER A 89 6.37 -12.30 5.82
N ASN A 90 7.37 -11.46 5.51
CA ASN A 90 7.41 -10.11 6.10
C ASN A 90 6.47 -9.10 5.44
N LEU A 91 6.34 -9.11 4.11
CA LEU A 91 5.47 -8.14 3.41
C LEU A 91 3.99 -8.47 3.60
N LEU A 92 3.62 -9.74 3.43
CA LEU A 92 2.23 -10.18 3.64
C LEU A 92 1.81 -10.00 5.10
N ALA A 93 2.67 -10.32 6.07
CA ALA A 93 2.38 -10.07 7.48
C ALA A 93 2.18 -8.57 7.77
N ALA A 94 3.05 -7.72 7.22
CA ALA A 94 2.93 -6.27 7.37
C ALA A 94 1.63 -5.73 6.74
N LEU A 95 1.24 -6.23 5.56
CA LEU A 95 -0.05 -5.89 4.93
C LEU A 95 -1.25 -6.33 5.79
N ARG A 96 -1.21 -7.51 6.40
CA ARG A 96 -2.30 -7.98 7.29
C ARG A 96 -2.51 -7.02 8.46
N LEU A 97 -1.41 -6.51 9.02
CA LEU A 97 -1.45 -5.58 10.14
C LEU A 97 -1.93 -4.18 9.72
N ALA A 98 -1.46 -3.70 8.56
CA ALA A 98 -1.75 -2.35 8.08
C ALA A 98 -3.16 -2.21 7.46
N ALA A 99 -3.64 -3.24 6.76
CA ALA A 99 -4.91 -3.20 6.04
C ALA A 99 -5.55 -4.60 5.93
N PRO A 100 -6.13 -5.13 7.02
CA PRO A 100 -6.74 -6.46 7.02
C PRO A 100 -7.88 -6.57 5.98
N ASN A 101 -8.62 -5.48 5.78
CA ASN A 101 -9.76 -5.42 4.86
C ASN A 101 -9.35 -5.66 3.39
N LEU A 102 -8.12 -5.27 3.03
CA LEU A 102 -7.60 -5.43 1.66
C LEU A 102 -7.44 -6.91 1.30
N LEU A 103 -7.10 -7.75 2.28
CA LEU A 103 -6.89 -9.19 2.08
C LEU A 103 -8.22 -9.94 2.03
N GLU A 104 -9.18 -9.52 2.85
CA GLU A 104 -10.53 -10.11 2.85
C GLU A 104 -11.29 -9.77 1.56
N ALA A 105 -11.08 -8.58 0.99
CA ALA A 105 -11.69 -8.18 -0.28
C ALA A 105 -11.30 -9.08 -1.46
N GLY A 106 -10.13 -9.73 -1.42
CA GLY A 106 -9.66 -10.65 -2.44
C GLY A 106 -10.11 -12.10 -2.27
N ARG A 107 -10.67 -12.46 -1.10
CA ARG A 107 -11.00 -13.84 -0.75
C ARG A 107 -12.35 -14.22 -1.38
N VAL A 108 -12.34 -14.60 -2.66
CA VAL A 108 -13.54 -15.16 -3.31
C VAL A 108 -13.89 -16.49 -2.60
N PRO A 109 -15.12 -16.69 -2.09
CA PRO A 109 -15.52 -17.97 -1.53
C PRO A 109 -15.40 -19.02 -2.64
N SER A 110 -14.60 -20.05 -2.39
CA SER A 110 -14.45 -21.19 -3.30
C SER A 110 -15.80 -21.90 -3.45
N GLN A 111 -16.62 -21.47 -4.42
CA GLN A 111 -17.80 -22.21 -4.85
C GLN A 111 -17.32 -23.43 -5.63
N ASN A 112 -16.99 -24.50 -4.91
CA ASN A 112 -16.78 -25.82 -5.50
C ASN A 112 -17.59 -26.85 -4.72
N SER A 113 -18.92 -26.78 -4.86
CA SER A 113 -19.86 -27.73 -4.23
C SER A 113 -21.02 -28.16 -5.13
N GLU A 114 -20.95 -28.03 -6.45
CA GLU A 114 -22.04 -28.49 -7.34
C GLU A 114 -21.50 -29.18 -8.60
N ARG A 115 -20.88 -30.35 -8.39
CA ARG A 115 -20.87 -31.41 -9.39
C ARG A 115 -21.30 -32.71 -8.71
N ARG A 116 -22.60 -32.95 -8.67
CA ARG A 116 -23.20 -34.27 -8.47
C ARG A 116 -24.41 -34.41 -9.37
#